data_AF-A0A4Y8SGU3-F1
#
_entry.id   AF-A0A4Y8SGU3-F1
#
_cell.length_a   1.000
_cell.length_b   1.000
_cell.length_c   1.000
_cell.angle_alpha   90.00
_cell.angle_beta   90.00
_cell.angle_gamma   90.00
#
_symmetry.space_group_name_H-M   'P 1'
#
loop_
_entity.id
_entity.type
_entity.pdbx_description
1 polymer ?
#
loop_
_entity_poly.entity_id
_entity_poly.type
_entity_poly.pdbx_seq_one_letter_code
_entity_poly.pdbx_strand_id
1 'polypeptide(L)'
;MSGWGVRVIVLLAVVGSYWLVYQHGRSVERAEAATASAQRDSGDRLAEVLGERDARAEEQRRTQAQEDARAHAQEERTIADSGAAGADAAGQRLRDEGAKLAATVSCPGTDTAAIERGKAATRAAMVLSDLLSRADARAGELAVAYDKARIAGQACEASYNGLTRPAG
;
A
#
# COMPACT_ATOMS: atom_id res chain seq x y z
N MET A 1 -60.06 75.31 -12.31
CA MET A 1 -59.31 74.27 -13.04
C MET A 1 -60.21 73.73 -14.14
N SER A 2 -59.78 73.77 -15.41
CA SER A 2 -60.59 73.25 -16.52
C SER A 2 -60.75 71.73 -16.35
N GLY A 3 -61.92 71.17 -16.68
CA GLY A 3 -62.20 69.73 -16.55
C GLY A 3 -61.22 68.82 -17.31
N TRP A 4 -60.46 69.39 -18.24
CA TRP A 4 -59.40 68.70 -18.97
C TRP A 4 -58.13 68.46 -18.12
N GLY A 5 -57.72 69.42 -17.29
CA GLY A 5 -56.55 69.26 -16.41
C GLY A 5 -56.74 68.16 -15.36
N VAL A 6 -57.94 68.04 -14.81
CA VAL A 6 -58.28 66.98 -13.84
C VAL A 6 -58.22 65.60 -14.50
N ARG A 7 -58.71 65.46 -15.74
CA ARG A 7 -58.65 64.19 -16.49
C ARG A 7 -57.23 63.74 -16.80
N VAL A 8 -56.34 64.66 -17.16
CA VAL A 8 -54.92 64.36 -17.41
C VAL A 8 -54.22 63.90 -16.14
N ILE A 9 -54.47 64.55 -14.99
CA ILE A 9 -53.89 64.14 -13.70
C ILE A 9 -54.36 62.74 -13.31
N VAL A 10 -55.65 62.43 -13.47
CA VAL A 10 -56.19 61.10 -13.18
C VAL A 10 -55.55 60.04 -14.09
N LEU A 11 -55.40 60.30 -15.38
CA LEU A 11 -54.74 59.36 -16.30
C LEU A 11 -53.28 59.11 -15.92
N LEU A 12 -52.52 60.16 -15.58
CA LEU A 12 -51.14 60.01 -15.14
C LEU A 12 -51.02 59.23 -13.83
N ALA A 13 -51.96 59.43 -12.90
CA ALA A 13 -52.00 58.66 -11.65
C ALA A 13 -52.27 57.17 -11.90
N VAL A 14 -53.15 56.84 -12.85
CA VAL A 14 -53.44 55.44 -13.24
C VAL A 14 -52.24 54.79 -13.94
N VAL A 15 -51.59 55.50 -14.87
CA VAL A 15 -50.40 54.98 -15.56
C VAL A 15 -49.23 54.83 -14.59
N GLY A 16 -49.03 55.80 -13.70
CA GLY A 16 -47.99 55.76 -12.67
C GLY A 16 -48.18 54.61 -11.67
N SER A 17 -49.42 54.36 -11.22
CA SER A 17 -49.72 53.25 -10.32
C SER A 17 -49.52 51.89 -11.00
N TYR A 18 -49.96 51.74 -12.26
CA TYR A 18 -49.72 50.52 -13.03
C TYR A 18 -48.23 50.26 -13.26
N TRP A 19 -47.47 51.30 -13.61
CA TRP A 19 -46.01 51.20 -13.79
C TRP A 19 -45.30 50.81 -12.49
N LEU A 20 -45.69 51.41 -11.36
CA LEU A 20 -45.12 51.09 -10.05
C LEU A 20 -45.40 49.63 -9.67
N VAL A 21 -46.63 49.15 -9.84
CA VAL A 21 -47.00 47.75 -9.59
C VAL A 21 -46.23 46.81 -10.49
N TYR A 22 -46.08 47.13 -11.78
CA TYR A 22 -45.32 46.32 -12.72
C TYR A 22 -43.82 46.24 -12.37
N GLN A 23 -43.20 47.38 -12.06
CA GLN A 23 -41.79 47.43 -11.62
C GLN A 23 -41.59 46.68 -10.30
N HIS A 24 -42.54 46.79 -9.37
CA HIS A 24 -42.51 46.07 -8.11
C HIS A 24 -42.60 44.55 -8.34
N GLY A 25 -43.56 44.08 -9.15
CA GLY A 25 -43.67 42.67 -9.53
C GLY A 25 -42.38 42.15 -10.17
N ARG A 26 -41.81 42.88 -11.14
CA ARG A 26 -40.52 42.52 -11.75
C ARG A 26 -39.34 42.54 -10.79
N SER A 27 -39.38 43.32 -9.72
CA SER A 27 -38.33 43.34 -8.71
C SER A 27 -38.42 42.13 -7.79
N VAL A 28 -39.65 41.72 -7.42
CA VAL A 28 -39.92 40.52 -6.61
C VAL A 28 -39.52 39.26 -7.37
N GLU A 29 -39.96 39.10 -8.62
CA GLU A 29 -39.60 37.95 -9.46
C GLU A 29 -38.09 37.79 -9.62
N ARG A 30 -37.36 38.90 -9.80
CA ARG A 30 -35.88 38.85 -9.87
C ARG A 30 -35.25 38.52 -8.53
N ALA A 31 -35.80 39.03 -7.43
CA ALA A 31 -35.31 38.72 -6.09
C ALA A 31 -35.51 37.23 -5.77
N GLU A 32 -36.69 36.68 -6.05
CA GLU A 32 -37.00 35.26 -5.88
C GLU A 32 -36.14 34.38 -6.80
N ALA A 33 -35.95 34.77 -8.06
CA ALA A 33 -35.05 34.07 -8.96
C ALA A 33 -33.60 34.08 -8.46
N ALA A 34 -33.13 35.22 -7.92
CA ALA A 34 -31.78 35.37 -7.39
C ALA A 34 -31.56 34.60 -6.08
N THR A 35 -32.56 34.55 -5.19
CA THR A 35 -32.48 33.73 -3.97
C THR A 35 -32.50 32.25 -4.31
N ALA A 36 -33.36 31.82 -5.23
CA ALA A 36 -33.42 30.45 -5.69
C ALA A 36 -32.13 30.02 -6.40
N SER A 37 -31.51 30.89 -7.22
CA SER A 37 -30.20 30.60 -7.83
C SER A 37 -29.10 30.52 -6.79
N ALA A 38 -29.03 31.47 -5.84
CA ALA A 38 -28.02 31.45 -4.78
C ALA A 38 -28.12 30.18 -3.90
N GLN A 39 -29.35 29.72 -3.62
CA GLN A 39 -29.56 28.48 -2.88
C GLN A 39 -29.09 27.24 -3.67
N ARG A 40 -29.30 27.21 -5.00
CA ARG A 40 -28.75 26.14 -5.84
C ARG A 40 -27.23 26.20 -5.90
N ASP A 41 -26.66 27.37 -6.17
CA ASP A 41 -25.21 27.54 -6.28
C ASP A 41 -24.50 27.14 -4.98
N SER A 42 -25.06 27.51 -3.81
CA SER A 42 -24.52 27.07 -2.51
C SER A 42 -24.62 25.56 -2.31
N GLY A 43 -25.73 24.93 -2.72
CA GLY A 43 -25.87 23.47 -2.71
C GLY A 43 -24.86 22.77 -3.62
N ASP A 44 -24.68 23.28 -4.83
CA ASP A 44 -23.73 22.76 -5.81
C ASP A 44 -22.29 22.89 -5.31
N ARG A 45 -21.93 24.04 -4.71
CA ARG A 45 -20.62 24.24 -4.07
C ARG A 45 -20.38 23.31 -2.90
N LEU A 46 -21.39 23.07 -2.07
CA LEU A 46 -21.28 22.13 -0.96
C LEU A 46 -21.08 20.70 -1.48
N ALA A 47 -21.86 20.29 -2.49
CA ALA A 47 -21.74 18.99 -3.12
C ALA A 47 -20.36 18.79 -3.78
N GLU A 48 -19.83 19.82 -4.46
CA GLU A 48 -18.49 19.84 -5.03
C GLU A 48 -17.42 19.64 -3.96
N VAL A 49 -17.45 20.42 -2.87
CA VAL A 49 -16.48 20.32 -1.78
C VAL A 49 -16.54 18.98 -1.05
N LEU A 50 -17.74 18.44 -0.82
CA LEU A 50 -17.92 17.13 -0.21
C LEU A 50 -17.38 16.03 -1.13
N GLY A 51 -17.74 16.06 -2.42
CA GLY A 51 -17.23 15.11 -3.41
C GLY A 51 -15.70 15.15 -3.53
N GLU A 52 -15.10 16.32 -3.54
CA GLU A 52 -13.64 16.46 -3.51
C GLU A 52 -13.00 15.88 -2.24
N ARG A 53 -13.62 16.11 -1.07
CA ARG A 53 -13.12 15.57 0.19
C ARG A 53 -13.18 14.05 0.23
N ASP A 54 -14.30 13.48 -0.20
CA ASP A 54 -14.49 12.03 -0.26
C ASP A 54 -13.49 11.40 -1.25
N ALA A 55 -13.30 12.02 -2.41
CA ALA A 55 -12.30 11.59 -3.39
C ALA A 55 -10.87 11.64 -2.82
N ARG A 56 -10.47 12.75 -2.18
CA ARG A 56 -9.15 12.86 -1.55
C ARG A 56 -8.96 11.87 -0.40
N ALA A 57 -10.00 11.63 0.41
CA ALA A 57 -9.95 10.65 1.49
C ALA A 57 -9.75 9.23 0.95
N GLU A 58 -10.43 8.89 -0.14
CA GLU A 58 -10.27 7.59 -0.81
C GLU A 58 -8.88 7.44 -1.45
N GLU A 59 -8.36 8.49 -2.08
CA GLU A 59 -6.98 8.51 -2.59
C GLU A 59 -5.96 8.30 -1.45
N GLN A 60 -6.08 9.06 -0.37
CA GLN A 60 -5.20 8.92 0.80
C GLN A 60 -5.26 7.52 1.40
N ARG A 61 -6.47 6.95 1.53
CA ARG A 61 -6.67 5.58 2.00
C ARG A 61 -5.94 4.56 1.13
N ARG A 62 -6.07 4.66 -0.20
CA ARG A 62 -5.40 3.76 -1.15
C ARG A 62 -3.89 3.91 -1.12
N THR A 63 -3.39 5.14 -1.07
CA THR A 63 -1.95 5.42 -0.96
C THR A 63 -1.39 4.85 0.33
N GLN A 64 -2.06 5.10 1.46
CA GLN A 64 -1.62 4.59 2.76
C GLN A 64 -1.60 3.06 2.79
N ALA A 65 -2.65 2.40 2.31
CA ALA A 65 -2.69 0.94 2.25
C ALA A 65 -1.57 0.35 1.37
N GLN A 66 -1.20 1.01 0.28
CA GLN A 66 -0.07 0.59 -0.55
C GLN A 66 1.28 0.81 0.16
N GLU A 67 1.47 1.94 0.82
CA GLU A 67 2.70 2.23 1.57
C GLU A 67 2.88 1.25 2.73
N ASP A 68 1.81 0.94 3.47
CA ASP A 68 1.84 -0.07 4.54
C ASP A 68 2.20 -1.46 4.01
N ALA A 69 1.60 -1.88 2.88
CA ALA A 69 1.92 -3.14 2.23
C ALA A 69 3.38 -3.20 1.76
N ARG A 70 3.92 -2.09 1.22
CA ARG A 70 5.32 -1.97 0.82
C ARG A 70 6.26 -2.03 2.02
N ALA A 71 5.94 -1.30 3.09
CA ALA A 71 6.73 -1.26 4.31
C ALA A 71 6.82 -2.66 4.95
N HIS A 72 5.68 -3.33 5.11
CA HIS A 72 5.65 -4.69 5.64
C HIS A 72 6.44 -5.68 4.77
N ALA A 73 6.31 -5.59 3.44
CA ALA A 73 7.08 -6.45 2.53
C ALA A 73 8.59 -6.20 2.64
N GLN A 74 9.00 -4.95 2.83
CA GLN A 74 10.40 -4.57 3.00
C GLN A 74 10.96 -5.06 4.34
N GLU A 75 10.18 -5.00 5.41
CA GLU A 75 10.53 -5.54 6.72
C GLU A 75 10.76 -7.05 6.65
N GLU A 76 9.80 -7.80 6.09
CA GLU A 76 9.92 -9.26 5.91
C GLU A 76 11.13 -9.64 5.06
N ARG A 77 11.44 -8.88 3.99
CA ARG A 77 12.67 -9.09 3.19
C ARG A 77 13.91 -8.91 4.03
N THR A 78 13.95 -7.86 4.84
CA THR A 78 15.11 -7.58 5.70
C THR A 78 15.32 -8.69 6.72
N ILE A 79 14.24 -9.20 7.31
CA ILE A 79 14.28 -10.34 8.22
C ILE A 79 14.78 -11.59 7.50
N ALA A 80 14.23 -11.92 6.33
CA ALA A 80 14.64 -13.09 5.54
C ALA A 80 16.11 -13.01 5.11
N ASP A 81 16.57 -11.86 4.63
CA ASP A 81 17.97 -11.63 4.23
C ASP A 81 18.92 -11.76 5.45
N SER A 82 18.53 -11.22 6.61
CA SER A 82 19.32 -11.37 7.84
C SER A 82 19.37 -12.81 8.33
N GLY A 83 18.26 -13.55 8.19
CA GLY A 83 18.17 -14.97 8.52
C GLY A 83 19.04 -15.83 7.61
N ALA A 84 19.02 -15.56 6.29
CA ALA A 84 19.87 -16.23 5.31
C ALA A 84 21.36 -15.98 5.62
N ALA A 85 21.76 -14.73 5.86
CA ALA A 85 23.15 -14.41 6.23
C ALA A 85 23.57 -15.08 7.55
N GLY A 86 22.67 -15.14 8.53
CA GLY A 86 22.90 -15.83 9.80
C GLY A 86 23.10 -17.34 9.63
N ALA A 87 22.29 -17.98 8.77
CA ALA A 87 22.41 -19.40 8.42
C ALA A 87 23.72 -19.69 7.68
N ASP A 88 24.10 -18.86 6.71
CA ASP A 88 25.37 -18.98 5.98
C ASP A 88 26.57 -18.87 6.93
N ALA A 89 26.55 -17.88 7.81
CA ALA A 89 27.61 -17.69 8.81
C ALA A 89 27.68 -18.87 9.79
N ALA A 90 26.54 -19.41 10.24
CA ALA A 90 26.50 -20.60 11.07
C ALA A 90 27.06 -21.83 10.35
N GLY A 91 26.70 -22.02 9.08
CA GLY A 91 27.21 -23.10 8.24
C GLY A 91 28.72 -23.01 8.02
N GLN A 92 29.27 -21.81 7.79
CA GLN A 92 30.72 -21.60 7.69
C GLN A 92 31.44 -21.97 8.99
N ARG A 93 30.97 -21.46 10.15
CA ARG A 93 31.55 -21.82 11.45
C ARG A 93 31.53 -23.33 11.71
N LEU A 94 30.44 -23.99 11.35
CA LEU A 94 30.30 -25.45 11.51
C LEU A 94 31.32 -26.22 10.65
N ARG A 95 31.55 -25.76 9.41
CA ARG A 95 32.59 -26.32 8.53
C ARG A 95 33.99 -26.09 9.09
N ASP A 96 34.28 -24.90 9.61
CA ASP A 96 35.59 -24.56 10.17
C ASP A 96 35.90 -25.37 11.43
N GLU A 97 34.96 -25.45 12.38
CA GLU A 97 35.10 -26.28 13.59
C GLU A 97 35.18 -27.77 13.24
N GLY A 98 34.40 -28.23 12.25
CA GLY A 98 34.48 -29.58 11.73
C GLY A 98 35.85 -29.91 11.13
N ALA A 99 36.41 -29.00 10.33
CA ALA A 99 37.75 -29.15 9.75
C ALA A 99 38.85 -29.16 10.84
N LYS A 100 38.72 -28.30 11.85
CA LYS A 100 39.63 -28.27 13.00
C LYS A 100 39.57 -29.56 13.81
N LEU A 101 38.38 -30.09 14.08
CA LEU A 101 38.19 -31.37 14.75
C LEU A 101 38.76 -32.53 13.91
N ALA A 102 38.53 -32.53 12.60
CA ALA A 102 39.14 -33.53 11.72
C ALA A 102 40.67 -33.48 11.77
N ALA A 103 41.26 -32.29 11.77
CA ALA A 103 42.70 -32.11 11.87
C ALA A 103 43.28 -32.59 13.22
N THR A 104 42.59 -32.38 14.35
CA THR A 104 43.04 -32.87 15.66
C THR A 104 42.95 -34.38 15.80
N VAL A 105 41.93 -35.01 15.21
CA VAL A 105 41.72 -36.46 15.28
C VAL A 105 42.59 -37.22 14.25
N SER A 106 43.07 -36.55 13.20
CA SER A 106 43.84 -37.21 12.13
C SER A 106 45.27 -37.62 12.51
N CYS A 107 45.75 -37.34 13.73
CA CYS A 107 47.02 -37.86 14.24
C CYS A 107 46.96 -39.40 14.38
N PRO A 108 47.61 -40.18 13.50
CA PRO A 108 47.46 -41.62 13.51
C PRO A 108 48.19 -42.22 14.72
N GLY A 109 47.51 -43.10 15.46
CA GLY A 109 48.21 -44.06 16.32
C GLY A 109 49.06 -45.00 15.47
N THR A 110 50.09 -45.62 16.06
CA THR A 110 51.10 -46.43 15.36
C THR A 110 50.57 -47.77 14.79
N ASP A 111 49.29 -48.09 14.95
CA ASP A 111 48.70 -49.36 14.50
C ASP A 111 48.24 -49.31 13.04
N THR A 112 49.13 -49.77 12.15
CA THR A 112 48.94 -49.79 10.70
C THR A 112 47.81 -50.72 10.24
N ALA A 113 47.48 -51.77 11.00
CA ALA A 113 46.40 -52.71 10.66
C ALA A 113 45.01 -52.09 10.90
N ALA A 114 44.89 -51.22 11.90
CA ALA A 114 43.67 -50.44 12.14
C ALA A 114 43.46 -49.37 11.05
N ILE A 115 44.53 -48.72 10.60
CA ILE A 115 44.50 -47.72 9.53
C ILE A 115 44.03 -48.32 8.20
N GLU A 116 44.54 -49.49 7.79
CA GLU A 116 44.10 -50.17 6.57
C GLU A 116 42.62 -50.55 6.62
N ARG A 117 42.14 -51.09 7.74
CA ARG A 117 40.71 -51.40 7.94
C ARG A 117 39.82 -50.15 7.89
N GLY A 118 40.33 -48.98 8.28
CA GLY A 118 39.59 -47.72 8.27
C GLY A 118 39.45 -47.02 6.92
N LYS A 119 40.32 -47.30 5.93
CA LYS A 119 40.35 -46.58 4.63
C LYS A 119 39.04 -46.61 3.85
N ALA A 120 38.28 -47.70 3.93
CA ALA A 120 36.98 -47.80 3.29
C ALA A 120 35.95 -46.87 3.96
N ALA A 121 35.94 -46.83 5.29
CA ALA A 121 35.07 -45.96 6.07
C ALA A 121 35.41 -44.47 5.86
N THR A 122 36.69 -44.09 5.82
CA THR A 122 37.10 -42.72 5.53
C THR A 122 36.67 -42.26 4.14
N ARG A 123 36.79 -43.12 3.11
CA ARG A 123 36.29 -42.81 1.76
C ARG A 123 34.78 -42.63 1.72
N ALA A 124 34.02 -43.49 2.40
CA ALA A 124 32.58 -43.36 2.51
C ALA A 124 32.18 -42.05 3.23
N ALA A 125 32.88 -41.69 4.31
CA ALA A 125 32.65 -40.46 5.05
C ALA A 125 32.92 -39.19 4.21
N MET A 126 33.99 -39.18 3.40
CA MET A 126 34.28 -38.07 2.48
C MET A 126 33.17 -37.88 1.44
N VAL A 127 32.66 -38.97 0.84
CA VAL A 127 31.57 -38.90 -0.14
C VAL A 127 30.27 -38.41 0.52
N LEU A 128 29.92 -38.93 1.69
CA LEU A 128 28.74 -38.48 2.43
C LEU A 128 28.82 -36.99 2.82
N SER A 129 30.01 -36.51 3.19
CA SER A 129 30.24 -35.09 3.49
C SER A 129 30.08 -34.18 2.27
N ASP A 130 30.57 -34.59 1.09
CA ASP A 130 30.37 -33.86 -0.16
C ASP A 130 28.89 -33.83 -0.58
N LEU A 131 28.19 -34.99 -0.50
CA LEU A 131 26.76 -35.08 -0.79
C LEU A 131 25.93 -34.22 0.16
N LEU A 132 26.23 -34.25 1.46
CA LEU A 132 25.56 -33.41 2.45
C LEU A 132 25.78 -31.93 2.15
N SER A 133 27.01 -31.53 1.83
CA SER A 133 27.34 -30.13 1.50
C SER A 133 26.59 -29.63 0.26
N ARG A 134 26.47 -30.46 -0.78
CA ARG A 134 25.69 -30.13 -1.98
C ARG A 134 24.19 -30.07 -1.70
N ALA A 135 23.68 -31.01 -0.90
CA ALA A 135 22.26 -31.06 -0.54
C ALA A 135 21.87 -29.83 0.30
N ASP A 136 22.70 -29.48 1.29
CA ASP A 136 22.51 -28.30 2.14
C ASP A 136 22.55 -26.99 1.34
N ALA A 137 23.54 -26.85 0.43
CA ALA A 137 23.61 -25.69 -0.46
C ALA A 137 22.34 -25.54 -1.32
N ARG A 138 21.82 -26.65 -1.88
CA ARG A 138 20.57 -26.63 -2.65
C ARG A 138 19.35 -26.34 -1.80
N ALA A 139 19.30 -26.87 -0.58
CA ALA A 139 18.22 -26.55 0.36
C ALA A 139 18.22 -25.06 0.73
N GLY A 140 19.39 -24.45 0.93
CA GLY A 140 19.54 -23.02 1.18
C GLY A 140 19.08 -22.15 0.01
N GLU A 141 19.50 -22.47 -1.22
CA GLU A 141 19.05 -21.78 -2.43
C GLU A 141 17.51 -21.84 -2.59
N LEU A 142 16.92 -23.02 -2.33
CA LEU A 142 15.47 -23.20 -2.35
C LEU A 142 14.78 -22.38 -1.26
N ALA A 143 15.29 -22.40 -0.03
CA ALA A 143 14.73 -21.62 1.07
C ALA A 143 14.65 -20.13 0.73
N VAL A 144 15.74 -19.54 0.22
CA VAL A 144 15.78 -18.15 -0.21
C VAL A 144 14.77 -17.86 -1.33
N ALA A 145 14.63 -18.76 -2.30
CA ALA A 145 13.65 -18.60 -3.37
C ALA A 145 12.20 -18.66 -2.85
N TYR A 146 11.91 -19.59 -1.93
CA TYR A 146 10.60 -19.73 -1.30
C TYR A 146 10.25 -18.52 -0.43
N ASP A 147 11.17 -18.01 0.36
CA ASP A 147 10.93 -16.82 1.18
C ASP A 147 10.63 -15.60 0.30
N LYS A 148 11.40 -15.40 -0.77
CA LYS A 148 11.12 -14.32 -1.75
C LYS A 148 9.74 -14.47 -2.39
N ALA A 149 9.37 -15.68 -2.79
CA ALA A 149 8.06 -15.95 -3.39
C ALA A 149 6.92 -15.72 -2.39
N ARG A 150 7.08 -16.18 -1.13
CA ARG A 150 6.11 -15.97 -0.04
C ARG A 150 5.90 -14.49 0.23
N ILE A 151 6.97 -13.73 0.39
CA ILE A 151 6.90 -12.29 0.69
C ILE A 151 6.26 -11.54 -0.48
N ALA A 152 6.61 -11.87 -1.73
CA ALA A 152 5.96 -11.28 -2.90
C ALA A 152 4.46 -11.60 -2.97
N GLY A 153 4.07 -12.83 -2.66
CA GLY A 153 2.67 -13.24 -2.60
C GLY A 153 1.88 -12.48 -1.52
N GLN A 154 2.43 -12.39 -0.31
CA GLN A 154 1.82 -11.64 0.80
C GLN A 154 1.70 -10.14 0.48
N ALA A 155 2.72 -9.54 -0.14
CA ALA A 155 2.67 -8.15 -0.58
C ALA A 155 1.57 -7.91 -1.63
N CYS A 156 1.41 -8.84 -2.57
CA CYS A 156 0.35 -8.78 -3.58
C CYS A 156 -1.04 -8.86 -2.93
N GLU A 157 -1.24 -9.83 -2.04
CA GLU A 157 -2.50 -10.02 -1.33
C GLU A 157 -2.84 -8.81 -0.45
N ALA A 158 -1.87 -8.28 0.30
CA ALA A 158 -2.04 -7.10 1.14
C ALA A 158 -2.42 -5.86 0.30
N SER A 159 -1.74 -5.65 -0.82
CA SER A 159 -2.04 -4.55 -1.75
C SER A 159 -3.44 -4.69 -2.34
N TYR A 160 -3.82 -5.90 -2.77
CA TYR A 160 -5.15 -6.18 -3.31
C TYR A 160 -6.24 -5.92 -2.27
N ASN A 161 -6.07 -6.45 -1.05
CA ASN A 161 -7.01 -6.23 0.06
C ASN A 161 -7.13 -4.75 0.43
N GLY A 162 -6.02 -4.01 0.44
CA GLY A 162 -6.00 -2.57 0.71
C GLY A 162 -6.76 -1.75 -0.34
N LEU A 163 -6.77 -2.19 -1.59
CA LEU A 163 -7.49 -1.51 -2.69
C LEU A 163 -8.97 -1.91 -2.78
N THR A 164 -9.30 -3.16 -2.45
CA THR A 164 -10.63 -3.74 -2.72
C THR A 164 -11.55 -3.79 -1.51
N ARG A 165 -11.01 -3.85 -0.29
CA ARG A 165 -11.84 -3.92 0.91
C ARG A 165 -12.24 -2.49 1.33
N PRO A 166 -13.53 -2.17 1.41
CA PRO A 166 -13.96 -0.88 1.97
C PRO A 166 -13.53 -0.81 3.44
N ALA A 167 -13.14 0.38 3.90
CA ALA A 167 -12.96 0.62 5.33
C ALA A 167 -14.31 0.34 6.00
N GLY A 168 -14.36 -0.67 6.86
CA GLY A 168 -15.54 -0.99 7.65
C GLY A 168 -15.87 0.10 8.65
#